data_AF-A0A368EY20-F1
#
_entry.id   AF-A0A368EY20-F1
#
_cell.length_a   1.000
_cell.length_b   1.000
_cell.length_c   1.000
_cell.angle_alpha   90.00
_cell.angle_beta   90.00
_cell.angle_gamma   90.00
#
_symmetry.space_group_name_H-M   'P 1'
#
loop_
_entity.id
_entity.type
_entity.pdbx_description
1 polymer ?
#
loop_
_entity_poly.entity_id
_entity_poly.type
_entity_poly.pdbx_seq_one_letter_code
_entity_poly.pdbx_strand_id
1 'polypeptide(L)'
;MNACISIHLTWCLLEQDASLFSPRTITPEVPPYVRKVGETKEEHLRQYFLVEGEQLLRLFRFCPECGQKLSKVELTPVGTAPVVRFLCPSCSLRAPYVNRWEGQKRAVHHSRERMFKGNLEACVSLITTGVRFVELNRFAEQMRMSLFSSTFFWKIFSIAKPAIETVYCRHEDHIMEVVRSHYEGESGLQLAADGAYDSRGYSALIGKVVLSDTLTKLILRTEVLHRSETGENDILHKYRVSFRKALL
;
A
#
# COMPACT_ATOMS: atom_id res chain seq x y z
N MET A 1 7.89 -69.98 -16.90
CA MET A 1 7.39 -70.01 -15.52
C MET A 1 8.18 -71.08 -14.78
N ASN A 2 9.13 -70.68 -13.93
CA ASN A 2 9.76 -71.53 -12.91
C ASN A 2 10.65 -70.64 -12.04
N ALA A 3 10.66 -70.98 -10.75
CA ALA A 3 11.27 -70.26 -9.64
C ALA A 3 12.72 -70.71 -9.35
N CYS A 4 13.25 -70.16 -8.26
CA CYS A 4 14.48 -70.49 -7.52
C CYS A 4 15.77 -69.82 -8.02
N ILE A 5 16.32 -68.85 -7.28
CA ILE A 5 17.00 -68.92 -5.96
C ILE A 5 18.44 -69.44 -6.07
N SER A 6 19.34 -68.49 -5.81
CA SER A 6 20.62 -68.60 -5.09
C SER A 6 21.84 -69.19 -5.80
N ILE A 7 22.92 -68.41 -5.69
CA ILE A 7 24.19 -68.70 -5.00
C ILE A 7 25.32 -68.12 -5.87
N HIS A 8 26.09 -67.18 -5.33
CA HIS A 8 27.55 -67.29 -5.33
C HIS A 8 28.21 -66.27 -4.41
N LEU A 9 28.54 -66.76 -3.21
CA LEU A 9 29.71 -66.34 -2.45
C LEU A 9 30.96 -66.80 -3.19
N THR A 10 32.00 -65.96 -3.18
CA THR A 10 33.45 -66.21 -2.93
C THR A 10 34.32 -65.16 -3.64
N TRP A 11 35.50 -64.70 -3.25
CA TRP A 11 36.49 -64.87 -2.14
C TRP A 11 37.29 -63.54 -2.20
N CYS A 12 37.44 -62.74 -1.14
CA CYS A 12 38.50 -62.78 -0.13
C CYS A 12 39.70 -61.83 -0.38
N LEU A 13 40.26 -61.34 0.74
CA LEU A 13 41.58 -60.72 0.97
C LEU A 13 41.73 -59.20 0.68
N LEU A 14 41.61 -58.38 1.73
CA LEU A 14 42.76 -57.86 2.49
C LEU A 14 42.28 -56.85 3.55
N GLU A 15 42.67 -57.12 4.80
CA GLU A 15 42.57 -56.21 5.94
C GLU A 15 43.44 -54.96 5.70
N GLN A 16 42.90 -53.77 6.00
CA GLN A 16 43.57 -52.71 6.77
C GLN A 16 42.65 -51.49 6.97
N ASP A 17 42.41 -51.19 8.24
CA ASP A 17 41.87 -49.97 8.87
C ASP A 17 41.21 -48.86 8.01
N ALA A 18 39.87 -48.88 7.96
CA ALA A 18 39.04 -47.77 7.51
C ALA A 18 38.62 -46.82 8.65
N SER A 19 39.50 -46.51 9.60
CA SER A 19 39.20 -45.68 10.78
C SER A 19 39.83 -44.27 10.78
N LEU A 20 40.47 -43.83 9.68
CA LEU A 20 41.24 -42.57 9.66
C LEU A 20 40.72 -41.42 8.77
N PHE A 21 39.56 -41.55 8.13
CA PHE A 21 38.96 -40.44 7.38
C PHE A 21 37.50 -40.20 7.77
N SER A 22 37.30 -39.70 8.99
CA SER A 22 36.12 -38.86 9.22
C SER A 22 36.39 -37.51 8.52
N PRO A 23 35.58 -37.08 7.54
CA PRO A 23 35.69 -35.72 7.04
C PRO A 23 35.32 -34.83 8.21
N ARG A 24 36.34 -34.21 8.84
CA ARG A 24 36.16 -33.12 9.78
C ARG A 24 35.27 -32.12 9.06
N THR A 25 34.01 -32.04 9.48
CA THR A 25 33.14 -30.93 9.15
C THR A 25 33.83 -29.73 9.79
N ILE A 26 34.66 -29.04 9.03
CA ILE A 26 35.17 -27.73 9.39
C ILE A 26 33.93 -26.85 9.34
N THR A 27 33.22 -26.73 10.46
CA THR A 27 32.36 -25.58 10.67
C THR A 27 33.31 -24.39 10.65
N PRO A 28 33.19 -23.46 9.69
CA PRO A 28 34.01 -22.27 9.72
C PRO A 28 33.78 -21.57 11.05
N GLU A 29 34.82 -21.46 11.88
CA GLU A 29 34.76 -20.76 13.16
C GLU A 29 34.30 -19.33 12.87
N VAL A 30 33.06 -19.02 13.23
CA VAL A 30 32.47 -17.71 13.01
C VAL A 30 33.26 -16.70 13.85
N PRO A 31 33.91 -15.69 13.23
CA PRO A 31 34.72 -14.73 13.96
C PRO A 31 33.93 -14.04 15.09
N PRO A 32 34.55 -13.74 16.24
CA PRO A 32 33.86 -13.29 17.46
C PRO A 32 33.09 -11.96 17.31
N TYR A 33 33.33 -11.20 16.24
CA TYR A 33 32.64 -9.94 15.95
C TYR A 33 31.30 -10.11 15.21
N VAL A 34 31.01 -11.27 14.62
CA VAL A 34 29.82 -11.48 13.78
C VAL A 34 28.54 -11.62 14.62
N ARG A 35 28.66 -11.96 15.91
CA ARG A 35 27.51 -12.28 16.79
C ARG A 35 26.67 -11.08 17.26
N LYS A 36 26.93 -9.86 16.81
CA LYS A 36 26.26 -8.64 17.34
C LYS A 36 25.04 -8.18 16.55
N VAL A 37 24.74 -8.77 15.40
CA VAL A 37 23.60 -8.37 14.56
C VAL A 37 22.55 -9.47 14.59
N GLY A 38 21.35 -9.12 15.06
CA GLY A 38 20.20 -10.03 15.05
C GLY A 38 19.53 -10.11 13.68
N GLU A 39 18.55 -11.01 13.57
CA GLU A 39 17.72 -11.13 12.38
C GLU A 39 16.66 -10.01 12.30
N THR A 40 16.32 -9.59 11.08
CA THR A 40 15.25 -8.61 10.84
C THR A 40 13.90 -9.26 11.13
N LYS A 41 13.04 -8.60 11.91
CA LYS A 41 11.67 -9.10 12.13
C LYS A 41 10.84 -9.01 10.84
N GLU A 42 10.02 -10.03 10.59
CA GLU A 42 9.15 -10.13 9.41
C GLU A 42 8.21 -8.93 9.21
N GLU A 43 7.75 -8.30 10.30
CA GLU A 43 6.92 -7.10 10.25
C GLU A 43 7.62 -5.92 9.58
N HIS A 44 8.93 -5.75 9.78
CA HIS A 44 9.70 -4.68 9.17
C HIS A 44 9.90 -4.89 7.67
N LEU A 45 9.88 -6.14 7.18
CA LEU A 45 9.98 -6.44 5.73
C LEU A 45 8.75 -5.96 4.94
N ARG A 46 7.64 -5.67 5.62
CA ARG A 46 6.40 -5.18 5.02
C ARG A 46 6.17 -3.68 5.26
N GLN A 47 7.02 -3.02 6.05
CA GLN A 47 6.92 -1.60 6.34
C GLN A 47 7.52 -0.74 5.23
N TYR A 48 6.91 0.42 5.00
CA TYR A 48 7.45 1.45 4.12
C TYR A 48 8.34 2.40 4.94
N PHE A 49 9.57 2.60 4.48
CA PHE A 49 10.52 3.51 5.10
C PHE A 49 10.75 4.72 4.20
N LEU A 50 10.86 5.89 4.82
CA LEU A 50 11.36 7.09 4.15
C LEU A 50 12.88 7.03 4.14
N VAL A 51 13.47 7.06 2.95
CA VAL A 51 14.92 6.97 2.76
C VAL A 51 15.36 8.09 1.84
N GLU A 52 16.37 8.86 2.28
CA GLU A 52 17.00 9.88 1.46
C GLU A 52 17.69 9.25 0.24
N GLY A 53 17.53 9.88 -0.93
CA GLY A 53 18.12 9.39 -2.18
C GLY A 53 19.64 9.21 -2.11
N GLU A 54 20.35 10.08 -1.39
CA GLU A 54 21.79 9.96 -1.21
C GLU A 54 22.16 8.71 -0.40
N GLN A 55 21.46 8.45 0.71
CA GLN A 55 21.71 7.26 1.54
C GLN A 55 21.43 5.97 0.76
N LEU A 56 20.35 5.96 -0.02
CA LEU A 56 20.05 4.83 -0.91
C LEU A 56 21.18 4.60 -1.93
N LEU A 57 21.65 5.67 -2.59
CA LEU A 57 22.72 5.55 -3.59
C LEU A 57 24.07 5.13 -3.02
N ARG A 58 24.33 5.31 -1.72
CA ARG A 58 25.53 4.76 -1.06
C ARG A 58 25.57 3.22 -1.14
N LEU A 59 24.43 2.55 -1.21
CA LEU A 59 24.35 1.10 -1.40
C LEU A 59 24.74 0.67 -2.83
N PHE A 60 24.56 1.54 -3.82
CA PHE A 60 24.88 1.31 -5.22
C PHE A 60 26.29 1.79 -5.62
N ARG A 61 27.22 1.87 -4.66
CA ARG A 61 28.66 2.01 -4.96
C ARG A 61 29.22 0.76 -5.64
N PHE A 62 28.60 -0.39 -5.36
CA PHE A 62 28.94 -1.70 -5.89
C PHE A 62 27.70 -2.35 -6.51
N CYS A 63 27.92 -3.24 -7.47
CA CYS A 63 26.86 -4.02 -8.09
C CYS A 63 26.24 -4.93 -7.03
N PRO A 64 24.91 -4.86 -6.80
CA PRO A 64 24.26 -5.72 -5.81
C PRO A 64 24.34 -7.21 -6.15
N GLU A 65 24.56 -7.55 -7.42
CA GLU A 65 24.65 -8.94 -7.89
C GLU A 65 26.06 -9.54 -7.78
N CYS A 66 27.11 -8.77 -8.09
CA CYS A 66 28.48 -9.30 -8.20
C CYS A 66 29.54 -8.54 -7.40
N GLY A 67 29.18 -7.44 -6.72
CA GLY A 67 30.12 -6.64 -5.92
C GLY A 67 31.08 -5.75 -6.73
N GLN A 68 31.07 -5.78 -8.06
CA GLN A 68 31.94 -4.92 -8.88
C GLN A 68 31.60 -3.43 -8.67
N LYS A 69 32.61 -2.57 -8.59
CA LYS A 69 32.41 -1.12 -8.46
C LYS A 69 31.62 -0.56 -9.64
N LEU A 70 30.56 0.19 -9.35
CA LEU A 70 29.73 0.83 -10.37
C LEU A 70 30.30 2.21 -10.72
N SER A 71 30.31 2.53 -12.02
CA SER A 71 30.78 3.83 -12.53
C SER A 71 29.66 4.82 -12.77
N LYS A 72 28.45 4.33 -13.09
CA LYS A 72 27.29 5.17 -13.41
C LYS A 72 26.03 4.56 -12.81
N VAL A 73 25.34 5.36 -12.00
CA VAL A 73 24.09 5.03 -11.33
C VAL A 73 23.14 6.21 -11.47
N GLU A 74 21.88 5.92 -11.74
CA GLU A 74 20.79 6.88 -11.88
C GLU A 74 19.66 6.48 -10.92
N LEU A 75 19.20 7.42 -10.10
CA LEU A 75 18.00 7.24 -9.27
C LEU A 75 16.85 8.03 -9.90
N THR A 76 15.75 7.34 -10.19
CA THR A 76 14.51 7.94 -10.69
C THR A 76 13.38 7.63 -9.73
N PRO A 77 12.63 8.64 -9.26
CA PRO A 77 11.41 8.40 -8.51
C PRO A 77 10.25 8.01 -9.43
N VAL A 78 9.44 7.03 -9.01
CA VAL A 78 8.16 6.70 -9.64
C VAL A 78 7.08 6.68 -8.57
N GLY A 79 6.49 7.84 -8.33
CA GLY A 79 5.69 8.07 -7.13
C GLY A 79 6.56 7.92 -5.88
N THR A 80 6.12 7.12 -4.92
CA THR A 80 6.90 6.80 -3.71
C THR A 80 8.00 5.76 -3.93
N ALA A 81 8.04 5.10 -5.10
CA ALA A 81 8.97 4.01 -5.36
C ALA A 81 10.30 4.52 -5.97
N PRO A 82 11.46 4.25 -5.33
CA PRO A 82 12.74 4.54 -5.94
C PRO A 82 13.11 3.46 -6.97
N VAL A 83 13.52 3.90 -8.16
CA VAL A 83 14.03 3.02 -9.22
C VAL A 83 15.48 3.39 -9.50
N VAL A 84 16.38 2.43 -9.35
CA VAL A 84 17.81 2.63 -9.61
C VAL A 84 18.19 1.93 -10.89
N ARG A 85 18.81 2.66 -11.82
CA ARG A 85 19.38 2.11 -13.06
C ARG A 85 20.89 2.23 -13.01
N PHE A 86 21.60 1.17 -13.37
CA PHE A 86 23.06 1.17 -13.28
C PHE A 86 23.71 0.28 -14.36
N LEU A 87 24.97 0.58 -14.65
CA LEU A 87 25.81 -0.17 -15.57
C LEU A 87 26.86 -0.94 -14.77
N CYS A 88 26.86 -2.26 -14.89
CA CYS A 88 27.86 -3.10 -14.25
C CYS A 88 28.80 -3.67 -15.32
N PRO A 89 30.10 -3.35 -15.30
CA PRO A 89 31.04 -3.83 -16.32
C PRO A 89 31.09 -5.37 -16.45
N SER A 90 30.83 -6.09 -15.35
CA SER A 90 30.86 -7.55 -15.32
C SER A 90 29.52 -8.17 -15.73
N CYS A 91 28.39 -7.64 -15.25
CA CYS A 91 27.06 -8.21 -15.50
C CYS A 91 26.46 -7.76 -16.84
N SER A 92 26.78 -6.54 -17.30
CA SER A 92 26.23 -5.95 -18.53
C SER A 92 26.84 -6.53 -19.81
N LEU A 93 27.68 -7.57 -19.72
CA LEU A 93 28.20 -8.33 -20.87
C LEU A 93 27.12 -9.14 -21.59
N ARG A 94 25.92 -9.26 -21.00
CA ARG A 94 24.74 -9.92 -21.57
C ARG A 94 23.57 -8.93 -21.58
N ALA A 95 22.67 -9.04 -22.55
CA ALA A 95 21.46 -8.22 -22.58
C ALA A 95 20.57 -8.56 -21.36
N PRO A 96 19.93 -7.58 -20.69
CA PRO A 96 19.95 -6.13 -20.96
C PRO A 96 21.23 -5.44 -20.46
N TYR A 97 21.75 -4.51 -21.28
CA TYR A 97 22.98 -3.76 -20.97
C TYR A 97 22.86 -2.87 -19.72
N VAL A 98 21.64 -2.43 -19.37
CA VAL A 98 21.38 -1.59 -18.20
C VAL A 98 20.60 -2.40 -17.17
N ASN A 99 21.19 -2.53 -15.99
CA ASN A 99 20.56 -3.19 -14.86
C ASN A 99 19.56 -2.26 -14.19
N ARG A 100 18.53 -2.84 -13.58
CA ARG A 100 17.45 -2.10 -12.94
C ARG A 100 17.11 -2.74 -11.60
N TRP A 101 17.12 -1.92 -10.56
CA TRP A 101 16.63 -2.25 -9.24
C TRP A 101 15.40 -1.42 -8.90
N GLU A 102 14.44 -2.03 -8.21
CA GLU A 102 13.16 -1.44 -7.83
C GLU A 102 12.98 -1.56 -6.32
N GLY A 103 12.81 -0.43 -5.64
CA GLY A 103 12.64 -0.41 -4.18
C GLY A 103 11.26 -0.85 -3.68
N GLN A 104 10.33 -1.14 -4.59
CA GLN A 104 9.00 -1.63 -4.25
C GLN A 104 8.57 -2.74 -5.22
N LYS A 105 7.76 -3.67 -4.72
CA LYS A 105 7.11 -4.69 -5.56
C LYS A 105 6.12 -4.04 -6.53
N ARG A 106 5.92 -4.67 -7.69
CA ARG A 106 4.81 -4.33 -8.61
C ARG A 106 3.48 -4.73 -7.99
N ALA A 107 2.42 -3.98 -8.30
CA ALA A 107 1.06 -4.28 -7.83
C ALA A 107 0.51 -5.58 -8.44
N VAL A 108 0.89 -5.89 -9.68
CA VAL A 108 0.49 -7.11 -10.39
C VAL A 108 1.71 -7.70 -11.12
N HIS A 109 1.84 -9.02 -11.12
CA HIS A 109 2.82 -9.74 -11.92
C HIS A 109 2.32 -9.90 -13.36
N HIS A 110 2.23 -8.79 -14.08
CA HIS A 110 1.81 -8.77 -15.49
C HIS A 110 2.74 -7.88 -16.30
N SER A 111 3.18 -8.35 -17.48
CA SER A 111 4.22 -7.70 -18.29
C SER A 111 3.88 -6.28 -18.74
N ARG A 112 2.58 -5.96 -18.85
CA ARG A 112 2.07 -4.64 -19.24
C ARG A 112 1.77 -3.71 -18.06
N GLU A 113 1.70 -4.25 -16.83
CA GLU A 113 1.38 -3.45 -15.66
C GLU A 113 2.65 -2.93 -15.00
N ARG A 114 2.69 -1.62 -14.74
CA ARG A 114 3.86 -0.91 -14.23
C ARG A 114 3.58 -0.20 -12.90
N MET A 115 2.41 -0.39 -12.30
CA MET A 115 2.12 0.18 -10.98
C MET A 115 2.97 -0.46 -9.89
N PHE A 116 3.55 0.37 -9.03
CA PHE A 116 4.19 -0.07 -7.80
C PHE A 116 3.14 -0.24 -6.70
N LYS A 117 3.28 -1.31 -5.92
CA LYS A 117 2.35 -1.69 -4.87
C LYS A 117 2.21 -0.60 -3.80
N GLY A 118 3.31 0.04 -3.38
CA GLY A 118 3.26 1.11 -2.38
C GLY A 118 2.51 2.35 -2.87
N ASN A 119 2.61 2.70 -4.15
CA ASN A 119 1.81 3.80 -4.71
C ASN A 119 0.31 3.46 -4.68
N LEU A 120 -0.05 2.23 -5.00
CA LEU A 120 -1.45 1.79 -4.95
C LEU A 120 -1.97 1.79 -3.50
N GLU A 121 -1.22 1.21 -2.57
CA GLU A 121 -1.59 1.15 -1.15
C GLU A 121 -1.69 2.53 -0.51
N ALA A 122 -0.79 3.45 -0.86
CA ALA A 122 -0.86 4.84 -0.39
C ALA A 122 -2.09 5.57 -0.93
N CYS A 123 -2.44 5.39 -2.21
CA CYS A 123 -3.70 5.91 -2.77
C CYS A 123 -4.91 5.32 -2.03
N VAL A 124 -4.99 4.00 -1.89
CA VAL A 124 -6.10 3.33 -1.19
C VAL A 124 -6.21 3.82 0.25
N SER A 125 -5.09 3.94 0.96
CA SER A 125 -5.06 4.46 2.34
C SER A 125 -5.59 5.89 2.42
N LEU A 126 -5.21 6.77 1.47
CA LEU A 126 -5.76 8.13 1.40
C LEU A 126 -7.28 8.13 1.24
N ILE A 127 -7.77 7.27 0.33
CA ILE A 127 -9.19 7.20 0.01
C ILE A 127 -9.99 6.68 1.20
N THR A 128 -9.53 5.60 1.85
CA THR A 128 -10.26 4.96 2.95
C THR A 128 -10.17 5.74 4.26
N THR A 129 -9.13 6.55 4.45
CA THR A 129 -8.99 7.42 5.64
C THR A 129 -9.61 8.80 5.46
N GLY A 130 -10.06 9.14 4.24
CA GLY A 130 -10.66 10.45 3.94
C GLY A 130 -9.65 11.61 3.89
N VAL A 131 -8.35 11.32 3.88
CA VAL A 131 -7.30 12.34 3.72
C VAL A 131 -7.30 12.87 2.29
N ARG A 132 -7.30 14.20 2.13
CA ARG A 132 -7.33 14.79 0.79
C ARG A 132 -5.97 14.68 0.13
N PHE A 133 -5.95 14.36 -1.17
CA PHE A 133 -4.70 14.32 -1.94
C PHE A 133 -3.88 15.61 -1.80
N VAL A 134 -4.54 16.77 -1.80
CA VAL A 134 -3.87 18.08 -1.66
C VAL A 134 -3.16 18.24 -0.31
N GLU A 135 -3.65 17.61 0.75
CA GLU A 135 -3.01 17.65 2.08
C GLU A 135 -1.76 16.77 2.08
N LEU A 136 -1.86 15.54 1.55
CA LEU A 136 -0.69 14.67 1.41
C LEU A 136 0.36 15.29 0.48
N ASN A 137 -0.05 15.89 -0.63
CA ASN A 137 0.88 16.53 -1.57
C ASN A 137 1.64 17.69 -0.91
N ARG A 138 0.94 18.54 -0.15
CA ARG A 138 1.58 19.62 0.62
C ARG A 138 2.56 19.09 1.67
N PHE A 139 2.20 18.00 2.34
CA PHE A 139 3.10 17.32 3.27
C PHE A 139 4.36 16.79 2.56
N ALA A 140 4.17 16.12 1.41
CA ALA A 140 5.27 15.56 0.62
C ALA A 140 6.22 16.64 0.08
N GLU A 141 5.68 17.75 -0.43
CA GLU A 141 6.46 18.91 -0.89
C GLU A 141 7.35 19.48 0.21
N GLN A 142 6.80 19.67 1.41
CA GLN A 142 7.52 20.22 2.56
C GLN A 142 8.62 19.27 3.06
N MET A 143 8.38 17.96 2.99
CA MET A 143 9.36 16.94 3.33
C MET A 143 10.33 16.61 2.17
N ARG A 144 10.17 17.22 0.98
CA ARG A 144 10.88 16.86 -0.26
C ARG A 144 10.76 15.36 -0.61
N MET A 145 9.63 14.77 -0.26
CA MET A 145 9.30 13.37 -0.53
C MET A 145 8.74 13.23 -1.94
N SER A 146 9.18 12.22 -2.68
CA SER A 146 8.55 11.91 -3.96
C SER A 146 7.19 11.24 -3.77
N LEU A 147 6.19 11.74 -4.49
CA LEU A 147 4.81 11.30 -4.40
C LEU A 147 4.24 11.02 -5.79
N PHE A 148 3.24 10.13 -5.88
CA PHE A 148 2.49 9.90 -7.12
C PHE A 148 1.69 11.15 -7.52
N SER A 149 1.41 11.27 -8.82
CA SER A 149 0.69 12.42 -9.35
C SER A 149 -0.79 12.42 -8.97
N SER A 150 -1.42 13.60 -9.04
CA SER A 150 -2.89 13.74 -8.91
C SER A 150 -3.63 12.90 -9.94
N THR A 151 -3.13 12.84 -11.19
CA THR A 151 -3.70 12.01 -12.26
C THR A 151 -3.69 10.52 -11.90
N PHE A 152 -2.62 10.05 -11.28
CA PHE A 152 -2.53 8.68 -10.80
C PHE A 152 -3.52 8.43 -9.65
N PHE A 153 -3.57 9.34 -8.67
CA PHE A 153 -4.53 9.27 -7.57
C PHE A 153 -5.97 9.16 -8.07
N TRP A 154 -6.40 10.04 -8.98
CA TRP A 154 -7.77 10.05 -9.50
C TRP A 154 -8.10 8.79 -10.30
N LYS A 155 -7.12 8.21 -11.01
CA LYS A 155 -7.28 6.91 -11.67
C LYS A 155 -7.55 5.80 -10.64
N ILE A 156 -6.82 5.76 -9.53
CA ILE A 156 -7.06 4.76 -8.48
C ILE A 156 -8.40 5.01 -7.77
N PHE A 157 -8.73 6.28 -7.50
CA PHE A 157 -10.01 6.65 -6.91
C PHE A 157 -11.19 6.18 -7.76
N SER A 158 -11.16 6.41 -9.07
CA SER A 158 -12.26 5.96 -9.95
C SER A 158 -12.42 4.44 -9.98
N ILE A 159 -11.33 3.69 -9.87
CA ILE A 159 -11.35 2.22 -9.77
C ILE A 159 -11.92 1.77 -8.42
N ALA A 160 -11.52 2.42 -7.32
CA ALA A 160 -11.94 2.06 -5.97
C ALA A 160 -13.38 2.49 -5.66
N LYS A 161 -13.88 3.54 -6.34
CA LYS A 161 -15.16 4.18 -6.07
C LYS A 161 -16.34 3.21 -5.97
N PRO A 162 -16.59 2.27 -6.91
CA PRO A 162 -17.73 1.36 -6.81
C PRO A 162 -17.70 0.47 -5.56
N ALA A 163 -16.50 0.02 -5.16
CA ALA A 163 -16.35 -0.79 -3.96
C ALA A 163 -16.61 0.02 -2.70
N ILE A 164 -16.14 1.27 -2.66
CA ILE A 164 -16.39 2.21 -1.56
C ILE A 164 -17.87 2.52 -1.44
N GLU A 165 -18.54 2.83 -2.56
CA GLU A 165 -19.98 3.09 -2.60
C GLU A 165 -20.76 1.88 -2.10
N THR A 166 -20.39 0.66 -2.52
CA THR A 166 -21.03 -0.57 -2.04
C THR A 166 -20.93 -0.72 -0.52
N VAL A 167 -19.75 -0.48 0.06
CA VAL A 167 -19.55 -0.59 1.52
C VAL A 167 -20.30 0.52 2.25
N TYR A 168 -20.27 1.74 1.72
CA TYR A 168 -20.93 2.89 2.32
C TYR A 168 -22.46 2.74 2.30
N CYS A 169 -23.05 2.33 1.16
CA CYS A 169 -24.50 2.09 1.08
C CYS A 169 -24.95 1.00 2.06
N ARG A 170 -24.23 -0.12 2.15
CA ARG A 170 -24.54 -1.18 3.13
C ARG A 170 -24.46 -0.68 4.57
N HIS A 171 -23.50 0.20 4.86
CA HIS A 171 -23.37 0.80 6.17
C HIS A 171 -24.52 1.77 6.45
N GLU A 172 -24.89 2.62 5.49
CA GLU A 172 -26.03 3.54 5.58
C GLU A 172 -27.35 2.78 5.81
N ASP A 173 -27.60 1.70 5.07
CA ASP A 173 -28.77 0.83 5.25
C ASP A 173 -28.84 0.27 6.67
N HIS A 174 -27.72 -0.25 7.18
CA HIS A 174 -27.63 -0.80 8.53
C HIS A 174 -27.85 0.26 9.62
N ILE A 175 -27.25 1.45 9.46
CA ILE A 175 -27.46 2.57 10.38
C ILE A 175 -28.93 2.99 10.39
N MET A 176 -29.56 3.06 9.21
CA MET A 176 -30.98 3.41 9.09
C MET A 176 -31.89 2.36 9.70
N GLU A 177 -31.52 1.08 9.68
CA GLU A 177 -32.23 0.01 10.40
C GLU A 177 -32.12 0.19 11.92
N VAL A 178 -30.90 0.41 12.43
CA VAL A 178 -30.64 0.67 13.85
C VAL A 178 -31.41 1.89 14.34
N VAL A 179 -31.41 2.98 13.58
CA VAL A 179 -32.15 4.19 13.96
C VAL A 179 -33.64 3.90 13.97
N ARG A 180 -34.19 3.25 12.94
CA ARG A 180 -35.62 2.92 12.88
C ARG A 180 -36.10 2.09 14.08
N SER A 181 -35.32 1.12 14.54
CA SER A 181 -35.70 0.29 15.69
C SER A 181 -35.79 1.08 17.01
N HIS A 182 -35.04 2.18 17.15
CA HIS A 182 -35.10 3.04 18.34
C HIS A 182 -36.32 3.98 18.36
N TYR A 183 -36.99 4.15 17.23
CA TYR A 183 -38.18 5.01 17.09
C TYR A 183 -39.48 4.19 16.92
N GLU A 184 -39.47 2.88 17.20
CA GLU A 184 -40.67 2.05 17.18
C GLU A 184 -41.71 2.59 18.19
N GLY A 185 -42.82 3.13 17.66
CA GLY A 185 -43.91 3.71 18.46
C GLY A 185 -43.83 5.22 18.68
N GLU A 186 -42.80 5.90 18.18
CA GLU A 186 -42.72 7.37 18.17
C GLU A 186 -43.29 7.99 16.88
N SER A 187 -43.70 9.26 16.95
CA SER A 187 -44.36 9.96 15.84
C SER A 187 -43.41 10.67 14.85
N GLY A 188 -42.10 10.66 15.09
CA GLY A 188 -41.13 11.26 14.16
C GLY A 188 -39.66 11.16 14.58
N LEU A 189 -38.76 11.34 13.61
CA LEU A 189 -37.30 11.34 13.80
C LEU A 189 -36.81 12.70 14.34
N GLN A 190 -35.88 12.67 15.29
CA GLN A 190 -35.23 13.88 15.80
C GLN A 190 -33.87 14.08 15.13
N LEU A 191 -33.81 14.96 14.15
CA LEU A 191 -32.64 15.11 13.28
C LEU A 191 -31.87 16.40 13.53
N ALA A 192 -30.54 16.31 13.49
CA ALA A 192 -29.64 17.45 13.47
C ALA A 192 -28.77 17.41 12.21
N ALA A 193 -28.59 18.55 11.58
CA ALA A 193 -27.73 18.68 10.41
C ALA A 193 -26.66 19.75 10.68
N ASP A 194 -25.44 19.48 10.21
CA ASP A 194 -24.32 20.41 10.28
C ASP A 194 -23.55 20.45 8.96
N GLY A 195 -22.89 21.57 8.69
CA GLY A 195 -22.19 21.86 7.46
C GLY A 195 -20.71 22.13 7.68
N ALA A 196 -19.84 21.45 6.93
CA ALA A 196 -18.43 21.79 6.84
C ALA A 196 -18.13 22.53 5.53
N TYR A 197 -17.06 23.35 5.56
CA TYR A 197 -16.62 24.20 4.45
C TYR A 197 -17.56 25.36 4.10
N ASP A 198 -18.33 25.85 5.08
CA ASP A 198 -19.04 27.13 4.92
C ASP A 198 -18.04 28.29 5.07
N SER A 199 -17.77 29.01 3.98
CA SER A 199 -16.99 30.24 4.04
C SER A 199 -17.85 31.35 4.65
N ARG A 200 -17.24 32.28 5.40
CA ARG A 200 -17.96 33.48 5.87
C ARG A 200 -18.61 34.18 4.68
N GLY A 201 -19.94 34.31 4.70
CA GLY A 201 -20.72 34.89 3.60
C GLY A 201 -21.29 33.89 2.59
N TYR A 202 -21.32 32.58 2.91
CA TYR A 202 -22.05 31.55 2.16
C TYR A 202 -21.57 31.34 0.71
N SER A 203 -20.32 31.67 0.44
CA SER A 203 -19.73 31.72 -0.91
C SER A 203 -18.99 30.44 -1.32
N ALA A 204 -19.00 29.41 -0.48
CA ALA A 204 -18.28 28.18 -0.75
C ALA A 204 -18.87 27.47 -1.97
N LEU A 205 -18.01 27.16 -2.95
CA LEU A 205 -18.37 26.48 -4.19
C LEU A 205 -18.87 25.05 -3.91
N ILE A 206 -18.30 24.41 -2.89
CA ILE A 206 -18.60 23.05 -2.46
C ILE A 206 -18.78 23.07 -0.95
N GLY A 207 -19.94 22.59 -0.48
CA GLY A 207 -20.22 22.37 0.93
C GLY A 207 -20.34 20.89 1.24
N LYS A 208 -20.02 20.49 2.47
CA LYS A 208 -20.30 19.14 2.98
C LYS A 208 -21.39 19.27 4.03
N VAL A 209 -22.48 18.53 3.89
CA VAL A 209 -23.56 18.46 4.88
C VAL A 209 -23.55 17.09 5.52
N VAL A 210 -23.68 17.04 6.84
CA VAL A 210 -23.82 15.83 7.63
C VAL A 210 -25.18 15.87 8.29
N LEU A 211 -25.95 14.80 8.14
CA LEU A 211 -27.23 14.58 8.79
C LEU A 211 -27.04 13.49 9.86
N SER A 212 -27.50 13.77 11.06
CA SER A 212 -27.41 12.87 12.20
C SER A 212 -28.75 12.74 12.92
N ASP A 213 -28.97 11.57 13.49
CA ASP A 213 -30.05 11.34 14.43
C ASP A 213 -29.59 11.76 15.84
N THR A 214 -30.41 12.57 16.50
CA THR A 214 -30.06 13.14 17.81
C THR A 214 -30.34 12.19 18.96
N LEU A 215 -31.14 11.13 18.77
CA LEU A 215 -31.37 10.12 19.79
C LEU A 215 -30.19 9.13 19.87
N THR A 216 -29.91 8.45 18.76
CA THR A 216 -28.83 7.45 18.64
C THR A 216 -27.45 8.06 18.48
N LYS A 217 -27.38 9.36 18.15
CA LYS A 217 -26.13 10.08 17.81
C LYS A 217 -25.42 9.55 16.56
N LEU A 218 -26.10 8.73 15.75
CA LEU A 218 -25.55 8.16 14.54
C LEU A 218 -25.65 9.14 13.37
N ILE A 219 -24.63 9.13 12.51
CA ILE A 219 -24.65 9.87 11.24
C ILE A 219 -25.48 9.07 10.25
N LEU A 220 -26.59 9.64 9.80
CA LEU A 220 -27.46 9.03 8.80
C LEU A 220 -26.90 9.20 7.40
N ARG A 221 -26.39 10.40 7.10
CA ARG A 221 -25.90 10.69 5.75
C ARG A 221 -24.86 11.79 5.75
N THR A 222 -23.96 11.69 4.78
CA THR A 222 -23.02 12.75 4.42
C THR A 222 -23.17 13.05 2.94
N GLU A 223 -23.42 14.30 2.59
CA GLU A 223 -23.58 14.75 1.22
C GLU A 223 -22.60 15.88 0.90
N VAL A 224 -22.02 15.83 -0.30
CA VAL A 224 -21.21 16.91 -0.84
C VAL A 224 -22.05 17.64 -1.87
N LEU A 225 -22.36 18.89 -1.60
CA LEU A 225 -23.25 19.71 -2.43
C LEU A 225 -22.43 20.76 -3.17
N HIS A 226 -22.56 20.79 -4.49
CA HIS A 226 -22.08 21.92 -5.28
C HIS A 226 -23.06 23.09 -5.19
N ARG A 227 -22.56 24.33 -5.15
CA ARG A 227 -23.40 25.55 -5.04
C ARG A 227 -24.49 25.63 -6.11
N SER A 228 -24.24 25.10 -7.31
CA SER A 228 -25.26 25.09 -8.38
C SER A 228 -26.46 24.21 -8.08
N GLU A 229 -26.33 23.20 -7.21
CA GLU A 229 -27.43 22.29 -6.82
C GLU A 229 -28.37 22.89 -5.78
N THR A 230 -27.97 23.99 -5.13
CA THR A 230 -28.62 24.48 -3.91
C THR A 230 -29.33 25.81 -4.10
N GLY A 231 -29.29 26.39 -5.30
CA GLY A 231 -29.72 27.77 -5.53
C GLY A 231 -28.87 28.78 -4.73
N GLU A 232 -29.11 30.07 -4.92
CA GLU A 232 -28.39 31.13 -4.20
C GLU A 232 -28.45 30.92 -2.67
N ASN A 233 -27.27 30.95 -2.03
CA ASN A 233 -26.93 31.23 -0.62
C ASN A 233 -27.88 30.80 0.53
N ASP A 234 -28.84 29.90 0.34
CA ASP A 234 -29.75 29.46 1.39
C ASP A 234 -29.32 28.13 2.02
N ILE A 235 -28.82 28.21 3.25
CA ILE A 235 -28.46 27.06 4.09
C ILE A 235 -29.66 26.15 4.35
N LEU A 236 -30.88 26.70 4.52
CA LEU A 236 -32.08 25.90 4.70
C LEU A 236 -32.39 25.11 3.43
N HIS A 237 -32.10 25.67 2.25
CA HIS A 237 -32.25 24.94 1.00
C HIS A 237 -31.22 23.81 0.87
N LYS A 238 -29.96 24.05 1.25
CA LYS A 238 -28.90 23.02 1.31
C LYS A 238 -29.29 21.86 2.20
N TYR A 239 -29.73 22.16 3.43
CA TYR A 239 -30.21 21.15 4.36
C TYR A 239 -31.45 20.45 3.80
N ARG A 240 -32.44 21.17 3.27
CA ARG A 240 -33.65 20.56 2.66
C ARG A 240 -33.32 19.61 1.50
N VAL A 241 -32.37 19.96 0.64
CA VAL A 241 -31.91 19.06 -0.44
C VAL A 241 -31.23 17.83 0.14
N SER A 242 -30.36 18.00 1.15
CA SER A 242 -29.72 16.88 1.85
C SER A 242 -30.73 15.98 2.56
N PHE A 243 -31.72 16.56 3.25
CA PHE A 243 -32.81 15.85 3.93
C PHE A 243 -33.65 15.06 2.93
N ARG A 244 -34.01 15.66 1.78
CA ARG A 244 -34.75 14.94 0.73
C ARG A 244 -33.95 13.78 0.15
N LYS A 245 -32.65 13.97 -0.10
CA LYS A 245 -31.76 12.89 -0.58
C LYS A 245 -31.57 11.76 0.45
N ALA A 246 -31.65 12.07 1.75
CA ALA A 246 -31.50 11.10 2.84
C ALA A 246 -32.78 10.32 3.18
N LEU A 247 -33.95 10.85 2.85
CA LEU A 247 -35.26 10.28 3.19
C LEU A 247 -35.98 9.61 1.99
N LEU A 248 -35.38 9.65 0.80
CA LEU A 248 -35.81 8.93 -0.41
C LEU A 248 -34.87 7.76 -0.67
#